data_AF-A0ABC8ZBR7-F1
#
_entry.id   AF-A0ABC8ZBR7-F1
#
_cell.length_a   1.000
_cell.length_b   1.000
_cell.length_c   1.000
_cell.angle_alpha   90.00
_cell.angle_beta   90.00
_cell.angle_gamma   90.00
#
_symmetry.space_group_name_H-M   'P 1'
#
loop_
_entity.id
_entity.type
_entity.pdbx_description
1 polymer ?
#
loop_
_entity_poly.entity_id
_entity_poly.type
_entity_poly.pdbx_seq_one_letter_code
_entity_poly.pdbx_strand_id
1 'polypeptide(L)'
;MHAAPTTVAMPAVTHDDLSLRKAQERRAARSSGQVAVALVALSVICGLVAFILCLAAEGSRSEVSYYLMSVGGSQNQLDVCFYNSSGRTALAYSVGAFILLAVAMFAEHAYMLVAVAVAPDSASPGGLAVAHDNPRVASTTATLTWQTCCLFFLTWICFGLAEVLLMIGIGVESGHISDWKKPRPVCHRVRPGMFAAAGILGLITVVVGFVVYVTAVQAQRLRAGQHHQYGAGGHFVGGGYGVPHPAGVQHQHLRPPMPHPHQHPHPAAPSAPGAPEITAAPCQVEPSRAALITKEVAEV
;
A
#
# COMPACT_ATOMS: atom_id res chain seq x y z
N MET A 1 50.10 42.89 -28.85
CA MET A 1 49.79 41.48 -28.53
C MET A 1 48.31 41.39 -28.21
N HIS A 2 47.47 40.99 -29.17
CA HIS A 2 46.06 40.69 -28.91
C HIS A 2 45.82 39.23 -29.27
N ALA A 3 45.58 38.40 -28.25
CA ALA A 3 45.17 37.02 -28.41
C ALA A 3 43.71 36.98 -28.85
N ALA A 4 43.43 36.27 -29.94
CA ALA A 4 42.09 36.03 -30.44
C ALA A 4 41.31 35.11 -29.49
N PRO A 5 39.98 35.28 -29.35
CA PRO A 5 39.16 34.39 -28.55
C PRO A 5 39.05 33.02 -29.23
N THR A 6 39.52 31.98 -28.55
CA THR A 6 39.26 30.58 -28.93
C THR A 6 37.78 30.29 -28.78
N THR A 7 37.06 30.30 -29.90
CA THR A 7 35.71 29.77 -30.01
C THR A 7 35.78 28.26 -29.81
N VAL A 8 35.31 27.78 -28.66
CA VAL A 8 35.08 26.35 -28.43
C VAL A 8 33.94 25.93 -29.36
N ALA A 9 34.27 25.21 -30.43
CA ALA A 9 33.27 24.62 -31.31
C ALA A 9 32.48 23.57 -30.53
N MET A 10 31.19 23.81 -30.29
CA MET A 10 30.32 22.76 -29.79
C MET A 10 30.16 21.69 -30.89
N PRO A 11 30.30 20.40 -30.57
CA PRO A 11 30.14 19.34 -31.56
C PRO A 11 28.72 19.39 -32.13
N ALA A 12 28.62 19.35 -33.47
CA ALA A 12 27.34 19.28 -34.15
C ALA A 12 26.67 17.94 -33.81
N VAL A 13 25.55 18.02 -33.10
CA VAL A 13 24.73 16.84 -32.79
C VAL A 13 24.20 16.26 -34.09
N THR A 14 24.64 15.06 -34.45
CA THR A 14 24.22 14.40 -35.68
C THR A 14 22.88 13.69 -35.47
N HIS A 15 22.13 13.45 -36.55
CA HIS A 15 20.87 12.72 -36.50
C HIS A 15 21.05 11.30 -35.90
N ASP A 16 22.22 10.70 -36.09
CA ASP A 16 22.55 9.39 -35.56
C ASP A 16 22.71 9.40 -34.02
N ASP A 17 23.29 10.46 -33.45
CA ASP A 17 23.38 10.64 -31.99
C ASP A 17 21.99 10.76 -31.34
N LEU A 18 21.07 11.47 -31.99
CA LEU A 18 19.67 11.56 -31.56
C LEU A 18 18.97 10.20 -31.62
N SER A 19 19.25 9.39 -32.65
CA SER A 19 18.67 8.05 -32.81
C SER A 19 19.17 7.07 -31.75
N LEU A 20 20.47 7.12 -31.43
CA LEU A 20 21.13 6.27 -30.44
C LEU A 20 20.66 6.62 -29.03
N ARG A 21 20.58 7.92 -28.73
CA ARG A 21 20.01 8.44 -27.48
C ARG A 21 18.55 8.01 -27.32
N LYS A 22 17.73 8.13 -28.37
CA LYS A 22 16.31 7.70 -28.35
C LYS A 22 16.17 6.18 -28.21
N ALA A 23 17.08 5.39 -28.77
CA ALA A 23 17.10 3.93 -28.60
C ALA A 23 17.54 3.52 -27.19
N GLN A 24 18.49 4.25 -26.60
CA GLN A 24 18.95 4.07 -25.23
C GLN A 24 17.87 4.45 -24.21
N GLU A 25 17.16 5.56 -24.44
CA GLU A 25 15.98 5.96 -23.66
C GLU A 25 14.86 4.91 -23.71
N ARG A 26 14.57 4.34 -24.90
CA ARG A 26 13.59 3.24 -25.00
C ARG A 26 14.02 1.97 -24.25
N ARG A 27 15.32 1.62 -24.27
CA ARG A 27 15.84 0.49 -23.49
C ARG A 27 15.73 0.76 -21.98
N ALA A 28 16.12 1.94 -21.53
CA ALA A 28 16.03 2.35 -20.13
C ALA A 28 14.57 2.38 -19.63
N ALA A 29 13.64 2.87 -20.46
CA ALA A 29 12.20 2.86 -20.15
C ALA A 29 11.62 1.44 -20.11
N ARG A 30 12.10 0.52 -20.97
CA ARG A 30 11.67 -0.89 -20.94
C ARG A 30 12.19 -1.62 -19.71
N SER A 31 13.45 -1.40 -19.33
CA SER A 31 14.02 -1.99 -18.11
C SER A 31 13.38 -1.43 -16.84
N SER A 32 13.09 -0.13 -16.79
CA SER A 32 12.43 0.48 -15.62
C SER A 32 11.01 -0.04 -15.42
N GLY A 33 10.25 -0.24 -16.52
CA GLY A 33 8.92 -0.85 -16.46
C GLY A 33 8.94 -2.28 -15.92
N GLN A 34 9.91 -3.10 -16.33
CA GLN A 34 10.08 -4.46 -15.82
C GLN A 34 10.46 -4.47 -14.33
N VAL A 35 11.36 -3.59 -13.91
CA VAL A 35 11.75 -3.45 -12.50
C VAL A 35 10.57 -3.00 -11.64
N ALA A 36 9.78 -2.02 -12.10
CA ALA A 36 8.60 -1.56 -11.38
C ALA A 36 7.57 -2.67 -11.19
N VAL A 37 7.29 -3.47 -12.24
CA VAL A 37 6.38 -4.62 -12.14
C VAL A 37 6.93 -5.67 -11.17
N ALA A 38 8.24 -5.96 -11.21
CA ALA A 38 8.86 -6.91 -10.30
C ALA A 38 8.80 -6.46 -8.84
N LEU A 39 9.03 -5.17 -8.55
CA LEU A 39 8.94 -4.60 -7.21
C LEU A 39 7.50 -4.66 -6.65
N VAL A 40 6.50 -4.38 -7.49
CA VAL A 40 5.10 -4.48 -7.11
C VAL A 40 4.71 -5.93 -6.83
N ALA A 41 5.10 -6.87 -7.71
CA ALA A 41 4.86 -8.29 -7.50
C ALA A 41 5.54 -8.80 -6.22
N LEU A 42 6.78 -8.38 -5.96
CA LEU A 42 7.51 -8.69 -4.73
C LEU A 42 6.78 -8.16 -3.49
N SER A 43 6.33 -6.89 -3.50
CA SER A 43 5.57 -6.32 -2.39
C SER A 43 4.31 -7.15 -2.08
N VAL A 44 3.51 -7.46 -3.11
CA VAL A 44 2.27 -8.22 -2.96
C VAL A 44 2.55 -9.62 -2.40
N ILE A 45 3.54 -10.33 -2.93
CA ILE A 45 3.89 -11.67 -2.46
C ILE A 45 4.38 -11.62 -1.01
N CYS A 46 5.30 -10.70 -0.69
CA CYS A 46 5.81 -10.52 0.66
C CYS A 46 4.69 -10.16 1.65
N GLY A 47 3.78 -9.26 1.29
CA GLY A 47 2.63 -8.88 2.11
C GLY A 47 1.66 -10.03 2.37
N LEU A 48 1.34 -10.83 1.36
CA LEU A 48 0.48 -12.01 1.51
C LEU A 48 1.10 -13.08 2.39
N VAL A 49 2.40 -13.38 2.18
CA VAL A 49 3.12 -14.34 3.02
C VAL A 49 3.20 -13.82 4.46
N ALA A 50 3.51 -12.53 4.65
CA ALA A 50 3.54 -11.93 5.98
C ALA A 50 2.18 -12.00 6.69
N PHE A 51 1.08 -11.76 5.98
CA PHE A 51 -0.27 -11.92 6.53
C PHE A 51 -0.54 -13.35 6.99
N ILE A 52 -0.17 -14.36 6.19
CA ILE A 52 -0.30 -15.78 6.57
C ILE A 52 0.55 -16.08 7.80
N LEU A 53 1.79 -15.57 7.85
CA LEU A 53 2.66 -15.72 9.02
C LEU A 53 2.08 -15.05 10.27
N CYS A 54 1.44 -13.89 10.15
CA CYS A 54 0.72 -13.26 11.25
C CYS A 54 -0.42 -14.13 11.77
N LEU A 55 -1.20 -14.77 10.88
CA LEU A 55 -2.23 -15.73 11.28
C LEU A 55 -1.65 -16.98 11.92
N ALA A 56 -0.53 -17.50 11.40
CA ALA A 56 0.18 -18.64 11.98
C ALA A 56 0.75 -18.30 13.36
N ALA A 57 1.26 -17.09 13.55
CA ALA A 57 1.71 -16.57 14.84
C ALA A 57 0.55 -16.50 15.84
N GLU A 58 -0.62 -15.99 15.41
CA GLU A 58 -1.82 -15.93 16.23
C GLU A 58 -2.30 -17.32 16.67
N GLY A 59 -2.30 -18.29 15.76
CA GLY A 59 -2.66 -19.68 16.07
C GLY A 59 -1.62 -20.43 16.93
N SER A 60 -0.38 -19.93 16.96
CA SER A 60 0.73 -20.54 17.70
C SER A 60 1.05 -19.83 19.02
N ARG A 61 0.28 -18.79 19.39
CA ARG A 61 0.52 -17.95 20.57
C ARG A 61 0.54 -18.77 21.85
N SER A 62 1.33 -18.32 22.83
CA SER A 62 1.42 -19.02 24.11
C SER A 62 0.12 -18.86 24.92
N GLU A 63 -0.40 -19.98 25.43
CA GLU A 63 -1.56 -19.98 26.32
C GLU A 63 -1.14 -20.10 27.79
N VAL A 64 -1.84 -19.38 28.67
CA VAL A 64 -1.57 -19.40 30.13
C VAL A 64 -2.58 -20.30 30.80
N SER A 65 -2.10 -21.15 31.71
CA SER A 65 -2.90 -21.99 32.59
C SER A 65 -2.57 -21.68 34.05
N TYR A 66 -3.56 -21.78 34.94
CA TYR A 66 -3.48 -21.40 36.35
C TYR A 66 -3.64 -22.62 37.25
N TYR A 67 -2.85 -22.71 38.31
CA TYR A 67 -2.94 -23.72 39.36
C TYR A 67 -2.84 -23.06 40.74
N LEU A 68 -3.66 -23.52 41.68
CA LEU A 68 -3.54 -23.14 43.08
C LEU A 68 -2.50 -24.04 43.76
N MET A 69 -1.40 -23.46 44.20
CA MET A 69 -0.42 -24.13 45.04
C MET A 69 -0.72 -23.83 46.52
N SER A 70 -0.92 -24.87 47.33
CA SER A 70 -0.96 -24.75 48.79
C SER A 70 0.43 -25.06 49.34
N VAL A 71 1.02 -24.10 50.05
CA VAL A 71 2.31 -24.29 50.72
C VAL A 71 2.05 -24.92 52.09
N GLY A 72 2.45 -26.19 52.24
CA GLY A 72 2.62 -26.92 53.50
C GLY A 72 1.74 -26.48 54.68
N GLY A 73 0.43 -26.76 54.63
CA GLY A 73 -0.47 -26.61 55.77
C GLY A 73 -0.99 -25.18 56.04
N SER A 74 -0.61 -24.18 55.25
CA SER A 74 -1.16 -22.83 55.31
C SER A 74 -2.42 -22.71 54.44
N GLN A 75 -3.46 -22.01 54.94
CA GLN A 75 -4.64 -21.63 54.14
C GLN A 75 -4.31 -20.64 53.00
N ASN A 76 -3.09 -20.10 52.94
CA ASN A 76 -2.65 -19.25 51.84
C ASN A 76 -2.38 -20.09 50.59
N GLN A 77 -3.40 -20.21 49.74
CA GLN A 77 -3.27 -20.68 48.37
C GLN A 77 -2.63 -19.56 47.53
N LEU A 78 -1.53 -19.89 46.83
CA LEU A 78 -0.91 -19.01 45.86
C LEU A 78 -1.43 -19.42 44.47
N ASP A 79 -2.06 -18.48 43.77
CA ASP A 79 -2.41 -18.66 42.36
C ASP A 79 -1.14 -18.48 41.53
N VAL A 80 -0.75 -19.54 40.83
CA VAL A 80 0.50 -19.62 40.08
C VAL A 80 0.16 -20.00 38.66
N CYS A 81 0.81 -19.34 37.70
CA CYS A 81 0.56 -19.54 36.29
C CYS A 81 1.79 -20.14 35.59
N PHE A 82 1.53 -20.85 34.50
CA PHE A 82 2.55 -21.38 33.61
C PHE A 82 2.05 -21.33 32.16
N TYR A 83 2.96 -21.42 31.21
CA TYR A 83 2.61 -21.44 29.79
C TYR A 83 2.39 -22.89 29.33
N ASN A 84 1.40 -23.12 28.47
CA ASN A 84 1.08 -24.46 27.94
C ASN A 84 1.98 -24.85 26.74
N SER A 85 2.54 -23.85 26.06
CA SER A 85 3.42 -24.03 24.91
C SER A 85 4.63 -23.09 24.98
N SER A 86 5.66 -23.42 24.19
CA SER A 86 6.79 -22.52 23.99
C SER A 86 6.45 -21.45 22.96
N GLY A 87 6.84 -20.20 23.22
CA GLY A 87 6.66 -19.09 22.27
C GLY A 87 7.53 -19.18 21.00
N ARG A 88 8.38 -20.21 20.84
CA ARG A 88 9.33 -20.33 19.71
C ARG A 88 8.69 -20.27 18.34
N THR A 89 7.56 -20.95 18.14
CA THR A 89 6.87 -20.99 16.83
C THR A 89 6.22 -19.65 16.52
N ALA A 90 5.45 -19.10 17.45
CA ALA A 90 4.86 -17.76 17.34
C ALA A 90 5.93 -16.68 17.10
N LEU A 91 7.07 -16.77 17.80
CA LEU A 91 8.22 -15.89 17.62
C LEU A 91 8.80 -16.00 16.20
N ALA A 92 9.04 -17.22 15.71
CA ALA A 92 9.59 -17.42 14.37
C ALA A 92 8.67 -16.86 13.27
N TYR A 93 7.36 -17.10 13.39
CA TYR A 93 6.37 -16.57 12.45
C TYR A 93 6.27 -15.05 12.51
N SER A 94 6.22 -14.45 13.69
CA SER A 94 6.11 -12.99 13.85
C SER A 94 7.38 -12.25 13.38
N VAL A 95 8.57 -12.79 13.66
CA VAL A 95 9.83 -12.23 13.13
C VAL A 95 9.87 -12.34 11.59
N GLY A 96 9.45 -13.48 11.04
CA GLY A 96 9.34 -13.64 9.59
C GLY A 96 8.37 -12.64 8.96
N ALA A 97 7.21 -12.44 9.57
CA ALA A 97 6.21 -11.47 9.13
C ALA A 97 6.74 -10.03 9.16
N PHE A 98 7.40 -9.63 10.25
CA PHE A 98 8.03 -8.33 10.43
C PHE A 98 9.04 -8.03 9.30
N ILE A 99 9.94 -8.97 9.03
CA ILE A 99 10.94 -8.81 7.96
C ILE A 99 10.27 -8.72 6.58
N LEU A 100 9.27 -9.57 6.30
CA LEU A 100 8.58 -9.56 5.01
C LEU A 100 7.74 -8.29 4.80
N LEU A 101 7.09 -7.75 5.84
CA LEU A 101 6.40 -6.46 5.76
C LEU A 101 7.39 -5.32 5.51
N ALA A 102 8.55 -5.32 6.16
CA ALA A 102 9.60 -4.34 5.89
C ALA A 102 10.09 -4.42 4.43
N VAL A 103 10.35 -5.63 3.92
CA VAL A 103 10.72 -5.83 2.50
C VAL A 103 9.62 -5.34 1.55
N ALA A 104 8.36 -5.64 1.85
CA ALA A 104 7.23 -5.14 1.06
C ALA A 104 7.21 -3.61 1.04
N MET A 105 7.30 -2.97 2.21
CA MET A 105 7.32 -1.51 2.35
C MET A 105 8.47 -0.85 1.58
N PHE A 106 9.68 -1.44 1.64
CA PHE A 106 10.81 -0.95 0.85
C PHE A 106 10.61 -1.13 -0.64
N ALA A 107 10.06 -2.26 -1.08
CA ALA A 107 9.74 -2.49 -2.50
C ALA A 107 8.70 -1.47 -2.99
N GLU A 108 7.75 -1.08 -2.13
CA GLU A 108 6.76 -0.06 -2.46
C GLU A 108 7.38 1.32 -2.66
N HIS A 109 8.23 1.73 -1.72
CA HIS A 109 8.90 3.02 -1.81
C HIS A 109 9.93 3.05 -2.95
N ALA A 110 10.58 1.92 -3.23
CA ALA A 110 11.51 1.79 -4.34
C ALA A 110 10.82 1.96 -5.70
N TYR A 111 9.64 1.37 -5.93
CA TYR A 111 8.96 1.58 -7.22
C TYR A 111 8.48 3.02 -7.36
N MET A 112 8.03 3.66 -6.27
CA MET A 112 7.63 5.08 -6.29
C MET A 112 8.83 5.98 -6.62
N LEU A 113 10.01 5.70 -6.05
CA LEU A 113 11.26 6.38 -6.40
C LEU A 113 11.65 6.17 -7.85
N VAL A 114 11.53 4.95 -8.38
CA VAL A 114 11.76 4.68 -9.81
C VAL A 114 10.78 5.45 -10.69
N ALA A 115 9.51 5.56 -10.29
CA ALA A 115 8.50 6.31 -11.03
C ALA A 115 8.78 7.82 -11.04
N VAL A 116 9.32 8.38 -9.95
CA VAL A 116 9.70 9.80 -9.85
C VAL A 116 11.01 10.09 -10.57
N ALA A 117 12.05 9.26 -10.38
CA ALA A 117 13.37 9.47 -10.97
C ALA A 117 13.40 9.27 -12.49
N VAL A 118 12.47 8.49 -13.03
CA VAL A 118 12.36 8.20 -14.47
C VAL A 118 11.30 9.06 -15.15
N ALA A 119 10.60 9.95 -14.42
CA ALA A 119 9.88 11.03 -15.07
C ALA A 119 10.92 11.91 -15.78
N PRO A 120 10.98 11.93 -17.13
CA PRO A 120 11.97 12.75 -17.83
C PRO A 120 11.76 14.20 -17.42
N ASP A 121 12.84 14.99 -17.43
CA ASP A 121 12.96 16.42 -17.07
C ASP A 121 12.06 17.38 -17.89
N SER A 122 10.82 17.00 -18.16
CA SER A 122 9.69 17.89 -18.45
C SER A 122 9.02 18.38 -17.14
N ALA A 123 9.43 17.84 -15.99
CA ALA A 123 9.05 18.35 -14.68
C ALA A 123 9.96 19.55 -14.31
N SER A 124 9.71 20.69 -14.95
CA SER A 124 9.74 21.94 -14.21
C SER A 124 8.96 21.76 -12.89
N PRO A 125 9.25 22.48 -11.79
CA PRO A 125 8.45 22.45 -10.56
C PRO A 125 6.94 22.71 -10.78
N GLY A 126 6.52 23.03 -12.01
CA GLY A 126 5.15 22.96 -12.51
C GLY A 126 4.95 21.99 -13.67
N GLY A 127 4.96 20.67 -13.42
CA GLY A 127 4.30 19.66 -14.29
C GLY A 127 2.77 19.87 -14.44
N LEU A 128 2.25 20.97 -13.87
CA LEU A 128 0.93 21.55 -13.98
C LEU A 128 0.77 22.57 -15.13
N ALA A 129 1.80 22.83 -15.94
CA ALA A 129 1.75 23.93 -16.92
C ALA A 129 0.83 23.70 -18.14
N VAL A 130 0.33 22.48 -18.39
CA VAL A 130 -0.62 22.21 -19.50
C VAL A 130 -2.09 22.24 -19.05
N ALA A 131 -2.36 22.41 -17.75
CA ALA A 131 -3.71 22.44 -17.20
C ALA A 131 -4.18 23.83 -16.74
N HIS A 132 -3.40 24.88 -16.99
CA HIS A 132 -3.60 26.18 -16.33
C HIS A 132 -4.81 26.99 -16.86
N ASP A 133 -5.39 26.64 -18.01
CA ASP A 133 -6.48 27.43 -18.60
C ASP A 133 -7.90 26.88 -18.34
N ASN A 134 -8.08 25.93 -17.41
CA ASN A 134 -9.42 25.40 -17.13
C ASN A 134 -9.72 25.28 -15.61
N PRO A 135 -10.66 26.08 -15.05
CA PRO A 135 -10.93 26.12 -13.60
C PRO A 135 -11.47 24.80 -13.03
N ARG A 136 -12.02 23.91 -13.87
CA ARG A 136 -12.42 22.54 -13.49
C ARG A 136 -11.23 21.59 -13.32
N VAL A 137 -10.13 21.81 -14.04
CA VAL A 137 -8.96 20.92 -13.98
C VAL A 137 -8.10 21.26 -12.75
N ALA A 138 -7.97 22.55 -12.41
CA ALA A 138 -7.25 23.01 -11.21
C ALA A 138 -7.83 22.44 -9.90
N SER A 139 -9.16 22.42 -9.77
CA SER A 139 -9.88 21.83 -8.63
C SER A 139 -9.75 20.31 -8.56
N THR A 140 -9.68 19.64 -9.71
CA THR A 140 -9.46 18.18 -9.80
C THR A 140 -8.01 17.80 -9.47
N THR A 141 -7.02 18.61 -9.83
CA THR A 141 -5.62 18.37 -9.46
C THR A 141 -5.34 18.58 -7.97
N ALA A 142 -5.92 19.62 -7.36
CA ALA A 142 -5.75 19.89 -5.92
C ALA A 142 -6.37 18.79 -5.03
N THR A 143 -7.50 18.22 -5.47
CA THR A 143 -8.10 17.07 -4.80
C THR A 143 -7.28 15.79 -5.00
N LEU A 144 -6.69 15.58 -6.19
CA LEU A 144 -5.81 14.43 -6.47
C LEU A 144 -4.52 14.46 -5.64
N THR A 145 -3.87 15.62 -5.50
CA THR A 145 -2.66 15.76 -4.70
C THR A 145 -2.96 15.56 -3.23
N TRP A 146 -4.05 16.13 -2.72
CA TRP A 146 -4.52 15.91 -1.35
C TRP A 146 -4.80 14.42 -1.06
N GLN A 147 -5.52 13.74 -1.95
CA GLN A 147 -5.80 12.30 -1.83
C GLN A 147 -4.52 11.47 -1.82
N THR A 148 -3.56 11.78 -2.69
CA THR A 148 -2.27 11.07 -2.75
C THR A 148 -1.48 11.28 -1.47
N CYS A 149 -1.45 12.50 -0.92
CA CYS A 149 -0.85 12.79 0.38
C CYS A 149 -1.53 11.99 1.49
N CYS A 150 -2.87 11.98 1.55
CA CYS A 150 -3.61 11.21 2.55
C CYS A 150 -3.31 9.72 2.47
N LEU A 151 -3.30 9.13 1.28
CA LEU A 151 -2.98 7.71 1.08
C LEU A 151 -1.54 7.39 1.47
N PHE A 152 -0.60 8.28 1.17
CA PHE A 152 0.79 8.14 1.60
C PHE A 152 0.88 8.09 3.14
N PHE A 153 0.33 9.08 3.84
CA PHE A 153 0.35 9.08 5.31
C PHE A 153 -0.40 7.89 5.91
N LEU A 154 -1.54 7.51 5.33
CA LEU A 154 -2.29 6.33 5.78
C LEU A 154 -1.46 5.05 5.67
N THR A 155 -0.71 4.88 4.57
CA THR A 155 0.18 3.73 4.34
C THR A 155 1.25 3.66 5.43
N TRP A 156 1.90 4.79 5.74
CA TRP A 156 2.90 4.87 6.82
C TRP A 156 2.32 4.61 8.21
N ILE A 157 1.13 5.14 8.50
CA ILE A 157 0.47 4.93 9.79
C ILE A 157 0.07 3.46 9.94
N CYS A 158 -0.56 2.86 8.93
CA CYS A 158 -0.94 1.45 8.94
C CYS A 158 0.28 0.54 9.10
N PHE A 159 1.36 0.81 8.34
CA PHE A 159 2.61 0.09 8.47
C PHE A 159 3.22 0.22 9.87
N GLY A 160 3.35 1.45 10.38
CA GLY A 160 3.89 1.68 11.72
C GLY A 160 3.08 0.99 12.82
N LEU A 161 1.75 1.02 12.74
CA LEU A 161 0.89 0.30 13.67
C LEU A 161 1.07 -1.22 13.57
N ALA A 162 1.16 -1.77 12.35
CA ALA A 162 1.42 -3.20 12.14
C ALA A 162 2.75 -3.63 12.78
N GLU A 163 3.82 -2.88 12.54
CA GLU A 163 5.16 -3.16 13.06
C GLU A 163 5.22 -3.04 14.59
N VAL A 164 4.58 -2.02 15.18
CA VAL A 164 4.51 -1.88 16.64
C VAL A 164 3.77 -3.06 17.28
N LEU A 165 2.64 -3.48 16.69
CA LEU A 165 1.91 -4.65 17.18
C LEU A 165 2.75 -5.93 17.07
N LEU A 166 3.49 -6.11 15.97
CA LEU A 166 4.42 -7.23 15.80
C LEU A 166 5.57 -7.18 16.82
N MET A 167 6.18 -6.02 17.05
CA MET A 167 7.25 -5.86 18.03
C MET A 167 6.77 -6.18 19.46
N ILE A 168 5.56 -5.76 19.83
CA ILE A 168 4.96 -6.11 21.13
C ILE A 168 4.78 -7.63 21.22
N GLY A 169 4.23 -8.26 20.17
CA GLY A 169 4.04 -9.71 20.12
C GLY A 169 5.36 -10.48 20.21
N ILE A 170 6.37 -10.08 19.44
CA ILE A 170 7.74 -10.62 19.48
C ILE A 170 8.33 -10.47 20.87
N GLY A 171 8.21 -9.30 21.49
CA GLY A 171 8.73 -9.02 22.82
C GLY A 171 8.14 -9.96 23.87
N VAL A 172 6.81 -10.11 23.89
CA VAL A 172 6.13 -11.01 24.83
C VAL A 172 6.48 -12.47 24.56
N GLU A 173 6.40 -12.95 23.32
CA GLU A 173 6.65 -14.36 23.00
C GLU A 173 8.13 -14.76 23.15
N SER A 174 9.06 -13.81 23.02
CA SER A 174 10.49 -14.05 23.30
C SER A 174 10.77 -14.40 24.76
N GLY A 175 9.95 -13.88 25.68
CA GLY A 175 10.03 -14.19 27.12
C GLY A 175 9.64 -15.64 27.45
N HIS A 176 9.00 -16.35 26.52
CA HIS A 176 8.51 -17.73 26.69
C HIS A 176 9.40 -18.75 25.98
N ILE A 177 10.61 -18.37 25.55
CA ILE A 177 11.48 -19.24 24.76
C ILE A 177 12.12 -20.35 25.63
N SER A 178 12.52 -19.99 26.84
CA SER A 178 13.13 -20.87 27.85
C SER A 178 12.31 -20.84 29.13
N ASP A 179 12.31 -21.94 29.88
CA ASP A 179 11.65 -22.01 31.19
C ASP A 179 10.15 -21.64 31.19
N TRP A 180 9.46 -21.88 30.08
CA TRP A 180 8.02 -21.58 29.93
C TRP A 180 7.13 -22.45 30.83
N LYS A 181 7.62 -23.64 31.24
CA LYS A 181 6.97 -24.51 32.23
C LYS A 181 7.23 -24.10 33.69
N LYS A 182 8.16 -23.17 33.96
CA LYS A 182 8.44 -22.78 35.34
C LYS A 182 7.24 -22.00 35.89
N PRO A 183 6.72 -22.37 37.08
CA PRO A 183 5.63 -21.64 37.73
C PRO A 183 6.03 -20.18 37.99
N ARG A 184 5.13 -19.23 37.70
CA ARG A 184 5.34 -17.80 37.91
C ARG A 184 4.14 -17.18 38.66
N PRO A 185 4.38 -16.16 39.51
CA PRO A 185 3.31 -15.44 40.18
C PRO A 185 2.53 -14.52 39.22
N VAL A 186 3.16 -14.10 38.11
CA VAL A 186 2.55 -13.25 37.08
C VAL A 186 2.96 -13.77 35.70
N CYS A 187 1.98 -13.98 34.83
CA CYS A 187 2.20 -14.36 33.43
C CYS A 187 1.69 -13.26 32.52
N HIS A 188 2.56 -12.80 31.61
CA HIS A 188 2.19 -11.88 30.56
C HIS A 188 1.69 -12.66 29.34
N ARG A 189 0.57 -12.23 28.77
CA ARG A 189 -0.04 -12.84 27.58
C ARG A 189 -0.42 -11.76 26.58
N VAL A 190 -0.16 -12.05 25.31
CA VAL A 190 -0.65 -11.24 24.19
C VAL A 190 -2.18 -11.38 24.11
N ARG A 191 -2.90 -10.26 23.95
CA ARG A 191 -4.35 -10.31 23.73
C ARG A 191 -4.66 -11.02 22.41
N PRO A 192 -5.69 -11.88 22.36
CA PRO A 192 -6.14 -12.50 21.12
C PRO A 192 -6.41 -11.46 20.03
N GLY A 193 -5.92 -11.73 18.82
CA GLY A 193 -6.10 -10.90 17.64
C GLY A 193 -5.04 -9.82 17.46
N MET A 194 -4.03 -9.71 18.32
CA MET A 194 -2.93 -8.74 18.13
C MET A 194 -2.12 -9.04 16.86
N PHE A 195 -1.70 -10.29 16.64
CA PHE A 195 -0.94 -10.67 15.46
C PHE A 195 -1.83 -10.60 14.22
N ALA A 196 -3.09 -11.05 14.33
CA ALA A 196 -4.06 -10.92 13.25
C ALA A 196 -4.29 -9.46 12.83
N ALA A 197 -4.47 -8.54 13.79
CA ALA A 197 -4.63 -7.12 13.53
C ALA A 197 -3.40 -6.53 12.85
N ALA A 198 -2.20 -6.90 13.29
CA ALA A 198 -0.96 -6.48 12.63
C ALA A 198 -0.89 -6.95 11.17
N GLY A 199 -1.24 -8.22 10.92
CA GLY A 199 -1.33 -8.77 9.57
C GLY A 199 -2.34 -8.03 8.69
N ILE A 200 -3.52 -7.71 9.21
CA ILE A 200 -4.56 -6.97 8.47
C ILE A 200 -4.07 -5.55 8.14
N LEU A 201 -3.47 -4.85 9.09
CA LEU A 201 -2.91 -3.51 8.87
C LEU A 201 -1.79 -3.54 7.83
N GLY A 202 -0.90 -4.53 7.89
CA GLY A 202 0.14 -4.74 6.88
C GLY A 202 -0.43 -5.06 5.49
N LEU A 203 -1.49 -5.87 5.41
CA LEU A 203 -2.16 -6.18 4.16
C LEU A 203 -2.84 -4.94 3.56
N ILE A 204 -3.46 -4.09 4.37
CA ILE A 204 -4.05 -2.82 3.94
C ILE A 204 -2.98 -1.92 3.31
N THR A 205 -1.81 -1.78 3.96
CA THR A 205 -0.65 -1.04 3.42
C THR A 205 -0.31 -1.51 2.01
N VAL A 206 -0.16 -2.82 1.82
CA VAL A 206 0.23 -3.40 0.52
C VAL A 206 -0.85 -3.23 -0.55
N VAL A 207 -2.13 -3.37 -0.18
CA VAL A 207 -3.24 -3.16 -1.11
C VAL A 207 -3.33 -1.69 -1.53
N VAL A 208 -3.18 -0.76 -0.60
CA VAL A 208 -3.15 0.68 -0.90
C VAL A 208 -1.97 1.00 -1.83
N GLY A 209 -0.78 0.47 -1.55
CA GLY A 209 0.39 0.60 -2.41
C GLY A 209 0.13 0.09 -3.84
N PHE A 210 -0.47 -1.09 -3.99
CA PHE A 210 -0.84 -1.64 -5.29
C PHE A 210 -1.86 -0.75 -6.05
N VAL A 211 -2.89 -0.26 -5.38
CA VAL A 211 -3.91 0.63 -5.99
C VAL A 211 -3.27 1.94 -6.46
N VAL A 212 -2.36 2.51 -5.69
CA VAL A 212 -1.59 3.70 -6.08
C VAL A 212 -0.75 3.41 -7.33
N TYR A 213 -0.07 2.26 -7.39
CA TYR A 213 0.70 1.85 -8.56
C TYR A 213 -0.17 1.73 -9.82
N VAL A 214 -1.30 1.01 -9.75
CA VAL A 214 -2.20 0.85 -10.90
C VAL A 214 -2.71 2.22 -11.36
N THR A 215 -3.09 3.08 -10.41
CA THR A 215 -3.56 4.45 -10.71
C THR A 215 -2.49 5.27 -11.42
N ALA A 216 -1.23 5.19 -10.97
CA ALA A 216 -0.10 5.86 -11.60
C ALA A 216 0.14 5.35 -13.03
N VAL A 217 0.11 4.04 -13.24
CA VAL A 217 0.27 3.43 -14.57
C VAL A 217 -0.85 3.84 -15.51
N GLN A 218 -2.11 3.87 -15.06
CA GLN A 218 -3.23 4.31 -15.88
C GLN A 218 -3.10 5.78 -16.26
N ALA A 219 -2.70 6.65 -15.32
CA ALA A 219 -2.44 8.05 -15.60
C ALA A 219 -1.33 8.24 -16.64
N GLN A 220 -0.26 7.44 -16.57
CA GLN A 220 0.82 7.46 -17.57
C GLN A 220 0.34 7.00 -18.96
N ARG A 221 -0.48 5.94 -19.03
CA ARG A 221 -1.04 5.44 -20.31
C ARG A 221 -1.92 6.47 -21.00
N LEU A 222 -2.77 7.18 -20.25
CA LEU A 222 -3.62 8.25 -20.78
C LEU A 222 -2.78 9.41 -21.33
N ARG A 223 -1.73 9.83 -20.62
CA ARG A 223 -0.80 10.87 -21.10
C ARG A 223 -0.05 10.45 -22.36
N ALA A 224 0.44 9.20 -22.41
CA ALA A 224 1.13 8.67 -23.59
C ALA A 224 0.22 8.58 -24.82
N GLY A 225 -1.04 8.17 -24.65
CA GLY A 225 -2.05 8.16 -25.73
C GLY A 225 -2.34 9.57 -26.27
N GLN A 226 -2.43 10.56 -25.38
CA GLN A 226 -2.67 11.96 -25.77
C GLN A 226 -1.48 12.57 -26.52
N HIS A 227 -0.25 12.24 -26.16
CA HIS A 227 0.95 12.66 -26.93
C HIS A 227 0.98 12.06 -28.35
N HIS A 228 0.50 10.84 -28.55
CA HIS A 228 0.40 10.26 -29.89
C HIS A 228 -0.67 10.94 -30.76
N GLN A 229 -1.76 11.40 -30.16
CA GLN A 229 -2.82 12.10 -30.89
C GLN A 229 -2.45 13.54 -31.26
N TYR A 230 -1.64 14.23 -30.45
CA TYR A 230 -1.10 15.56 -30.78
C TYR A 230 0.16 15.53 -31.66
N GLY A 231 0.95 14.45 -31.64
CA GLY A 231 2.15 14.29 -32.47
C GLY A 231 1.90 13.87 -33.92
N ALA A 232 0.70 13.37 -34.24
CA ALA A 232 0.33 12.95 -35.59
C ALA A 232 -0.24 14.09 -36.47
N GLY A 233 -0.35 15.32 -35.94
CA GLY A 233 -0.83 16.50 -36.67
C GLY A 233 0.25 17.32 -37.39
N GLY A 234 1.52 16.92 -37.33
CA GLY A 234 2.63 17.59 -38.01
C GLY A 234 2.78 17.13 -39.47
N HIS A 235 1.82 17.47 -40.32
CA HIS A 235 1.98 17.31 -41.77
C HIS A 235 3.14 18.21 -42.25
N PHE A 236 4.23 17.58 -42.69
CA PHE A 236 5.22 18.20 -43.57
C PHE A 236 4.51 18.73 -44.81
N VAL A 237 4.31 20.04 -44.91
CA VAL A 237 4.03 20.71 -46.19
C VAL A 237 5.38 21.05 -46.81
N GLY A 238 5.97 20.05 -47.48
CA GLY A 238 7.04 20.26 -48.45
C GLY A 238 6.43 20.82 -49.74
N GLY A 239 6.97 21.94 -50.21
CA GLY A 239 6.47 22.66 -51.39
C GLY A 239 6.53 21.86 -52.68
N GLY A 240 5.53 22.08 -53.54
CA GLY A 240 5.48 21.61 -54.91
C GLY A 240 4.53 22.50 -55.71
N TYR A 241 5.09 23.23 -56.67
CA TYR A 241 4.42 24.11 -57.60
C TYR A 241 3.35 23.39 -58.43
N GLY A 242 2.21 24.04 -58.71
CA GLY A 242 1.39 23.67 -59.87
C GLY A 242 -0.12 23.99 -59.79
N VAL A 243 -0.50 25.06 -60.50
CA VAL A 243 -1.78 25.30 -61.20
C VAL A 243 -2.99 25.81 -60.38
N PRO A 244 -3.56 26.99 -60.74
CA PRO A 244 -4.81 27.50 -60.17
C PRO A 244 -6.02 27.10 -61.04
N HIS A 245 -7.09 26.58 -60.43
CA HIS A 245 -8.43 26.56 -61.03
C HIS A 245 -9.53 26.80 -59.97
N PRO A 246 -10.71 27.32 -60.38
CA PRO A 246 -11.44 28.30 -59.59
C PRO A 246 -12.65 27.74 -58.84
N ALA A 247 -13.05 28.52 -57.82
CA ALA A 247 -14.39 28.75 -57.28
C ALA A 247 -15.46 27.66 -57.49
N GLY A 248 -15.87 27.02 -56.39
CA GLY A 248 -17.04 26.15 -56.36
C GLY A 248 -17.59 25.93 -54.95
N VAL A 249 -18.55 26.77 -54.56
CA VAL A 249 -19.70 26.48 -53.69
C VAL A 249 -19.43 26.07 -52.23
N GLN A 250 -19.61 27.05 -51.34
CA GLN A 250 -19.92 26.85 -49.92
C GLN A 250 -21.30 26.17 -49.78
N HIS A 251 -21.33 25.00 -49.14
CA HIS A 251 -22.53 24.52 -48.45
C HIS A 251 -22.28 24.44 -46.94
N GLN A 252 -22.64 25.55 -46.28
CA GLN A 252 -22.91 25.58 -44.86
C GLN A 252 -24.15 24.71 -44.58
N HIS A 253 -23.93 23.53 -44.00
CA HIS A 253 -25.02 22.80 -43.37
C HIS A 253 -25.17 23.29 -41.93
N LEU A 254 -26.08 24.25 -41.74
CA LEU A 254 -26.60 24.67 -40.44
C LEU A 254 -27.24 23.45 -39.77
N ARG A 255 -26.68 23.04 -38.64
CA ARG A 255 -27.26 22.06 -37.73
C ARG A 255 -28.22 22.78 -36.79
N PRO A 256 -29.50 22.37 -36.66
CA PRO A 256 -30.44 23.04 -35.77
C PRO A 256 -30.09 22.75 -34.29
N PRO A 257 -30.41 23.69 -33.37
CA PRO A 257 -30.14 23.52 -31.95
C PRO A 257 -31.09 22.51 -31.31
N MET A 258 -30.54 21.59 -30.52
CA MET A 258 -31.30 20.62 -29.72
C MET A 258 -31.99 21.33 -28.53
N PRO A 259 -33.24 20.97 -28.17
CA PRO A 259 -33.91 21.52 -27.01
C PRO A 259 -33.29 21.00 -25.70
N HIS A 260 -33.15 21.88 -24.72
CA HIS A 260 -32.86 21.52 -23.33
C HIS A 260 -34.00 20.70 -22.73
N PRO A 261 -33.72 19.58 -22.03
CA PRO A 261 -34.73 18.96 -21.19
C PRO A 261 -34.90 19.75 -19.89
N HIS A 262 -36.15 20.11 -19.63
CA HIS A 262 -36.63 20.68 -18.37
C HIS A 262 -36.28 19.77 -17.18
N GLN A 263 -35.71 20.37 -16.12
CA GLN A 263 -35.61 19.75 -14.80
C GLN A 263 -37.00 19.73 -14.15
N HIS A 264 -37.55 18.53 -13.95
CA HIS A 264 -38.64 18.33 -13.00
C HIS A 264 -38.07 18.23 -11.57
N PRO A 265 -38.71 18.84 -10.56
CA PRO A 265 -38.30 18.66 -9.16
C PRO A 265 -38.66 17.24 -8.70
N HIS A 266 -37.68 16.52 -8.16
CA HIS A 266 -37.95 15.26 -7.47
C HIS A 266 -38.58 15.52 -6.09
N PRO A 267 -39.65 14.77 -5.72
CA PRO A 267 -40.22 14.84 -4.38
C PRO A 267 -39.30 14.19 -3.34
N ALA A 268 -39.40 14.70 -2.11
CA ALA A 268 -38.65 14.27 -0.94
C ALA A 268 -38.79 12.76 -0.68
N ALA A 269 -37.66 12.11 -0.39
CA ALA A 269 -37.62 10.72 0.04
C ALA A 269 -38.22 10.58 1.45
N PRO A 270 -39.04 9.55 1.70
CA PRO A 270 -39.57 9.26 3.02
C PRO A 270 -38.47 8.73 3.95
N SER A 271 -38.52 9.21 5.19
CA SER A 271 -37.72 8.77 6.33
C SER A 271 -37.90 7.26 6.57
N ALA A 272 -36.78 6.53 6.59
CA ALA A 272 -36.75 5.12 6.97
C ALA A 272 -36.95 4.98 8.49
N PRO A 273 -37.74 3.98 8.95
CA PRO A 273 -37.94 3.70 10.37
C PRO A 273 -36.70 3.07 11.00
N GLY A 274 -36.47 3.40 12.27
CA GLY A 274 -35.29 3.04 13.05
C GLY A 274 -34.99 1.54 13.09
N ALA A 275 -33.72 1.20 12.94
CA ALA A 275 -33.20 -0.14 13.14
C ALA A 275 -33.25 -0.51 14.64
N PRO A 276 -33.58 -1.77 14.98
CA PRO A 276 -33.67 -2.22 16.36
C PRO A 276 -32.29 -2.30 17.02
N GLU A 277 -32.25 -1.86 18.27
CA GLU A 277 -31.11 -1.90 19.18
C GLU A 277 -30.68 -3.35 19.43
N ILE A 278 -29.45 -3.70 19.04
CA ILE A 278 -28.86 -5.01 19.30
C ILE A 278 -28.25 -4.97 20.71
N THR A 279 -28.98 -5.48 21.69
CA THR A 279 -28.47 -5.76 23.02
C THR A 279 -27.49 -6.94 22.95
N ALA A 280 -26.24 -6.73 23.36
CA ALA A 280 -25.25 -7.80 23.47
C ALA A 280 -25.64 -8.76 24.61
N ALA A 281 -25.85 -10.04 24.28
CA ALA A 281 -26.03 -11.09 25.28
C ALA A 281 -24.70 -11.35 26.02
N PRO A 282 -24.70 -11.50 27.36
CA PRO A 282 -23.52 -11.89 28.10
C PRO A 282 -23.13 -13.33 27.78
N CYS A 283 -21.90 -13.53 27.28
CA CYS A 283 -21.28 -14.85 27.18
C CYS A 283 -21.15 -15.44 28.59
N GLN A 284 -22.01 -16.40 28.92
CA GLN A 284 -21.82 -17.31 30.04
C GLN A 284 -20.68 -18.27 29.67
N VAL A 285 -19.48 -17.97 30.17
CA VAL A 285 -18.35 -18.92 30.15
C VAL A 285 -18.55 -19.84 31.34
N GLU A 286 -18.98 -21.07 31.09
CA GLU A 286 -19.06 -22.13 32.08
C GLU A 286 -17.62 -22.47 32.55
N PRO A 287 -17.29 -22.30 33.84
CA PRO A 287 -15.98 -22.65 34.35
C PRO A 287 -15.85 -24.18 34.36
N SER A 288 -14.97 -24.67 33.49
CA SER A 288 -14.59 -26.08 33.40
C SER A 288 -14.14 -26.59 34.77
N ARG A 289 -14.89 -27.56 35.32
CA ARG A 289 -14.55 -28.31 36.54
C ARG A 289 -13.18 -28.96 36.40
N ALA A 290 -12.14 -28.30 36.90
CA ALA A 290 -10.84 -28.93 37.13
C ALA A 290 -10.98 -29.87 38.33
N ALA A 291 -11.00 -31.17 38.06
CA ALA A 291 -10.96 -32.20 39.08
C ALA A 291 -9.64 -32.10 39.87
N LEU A 292 -9.78 -31.98 41.19
CA LEU A 292 -8.71 -32.02 42.17
C LEU A 292 -8.07 -33.41 42.14
N ILE A 293 -6.99 -33.61 41.39
CA ILE A 293 -6.19 -34.83 41.46
C ILE A 293 -5.21 -34.67 42.63
N THR A 294 -5.64 -35.07 43.83
CA THR A 294 -4.73 -35.33 44.94
C THR A 294 -4.03 -36.66 44.67
N LYS A 295 -2.73 -36.60 44.33
CA LYS A 295 -1.89 -37.78 44.26
C LYS A 295 -1.46 -38.13 45.69
N GLU A 296 -2.08 -39.14 46.28
CA GLU A 296 -1.54 -39.78 47.49
C GLU A 296 -0.14 -40.33 47.15
N VAL A 297 0.86 -39.84 47.87
CA VAL A 297 2.18 -40.47 47.94
C VAL A 297 2.10 -41.44 49.10
N ALA A 298 1.92 -42.72 48.79
CA ALA A 298 2.09 -43.80 49.75
C ALA A 298 3.58 -43.89 50.09
N GLU A 299 3.90 -43.69 51.37
CA GLU A 299 5.19 -43.89 51.98
C GLU A 299 5.41 -45.40 52.18
N VAL A 300 6.39 -45.99 51.50
CA VAL A 300 7.03 -47.28 51.84
C VAL A 300 8.52 -47.18 51.52
#